data_AF-P0DPZ5-F1
#
_entry.id   AF-P0DPZ5-F1
#
_cell.length_a   1.000
_cell.length_b   1.000
_cell.length_c   1.000
_cell.angle_alpha   90.00
_cell.angle_beta   90.00
_cell.angle_gamma   90.00
#
_symmetry.space_group_name_H-M   'P 1'
#
loop_
_entity.id
_entity.type
_entity.pdbx_description
1 polymer ?
#
loop_
_entity_poly.entity_id
_entity_poly.type
_entity_poly.pdbx_seq_one_letter_code
_entity_poly.pdbx_strand_id
1 'polypeptide(L)'
;MIRFFAFVLFFATQELILCNNLPCDASDIAYEEITTQAGTQTNTFCDCQTETYKFSTGTSTDKQTTTVKYKCKKIRACVYAQKCGSLDVKPEENVLSTFCTCADGQVCHDTPEYADETRTFGDTKYHSFVCT
;
A
#
# COMPACT_ATOMS: atom_id res chain seq x y z
N MET A 1 -25.93 6.96 46.26
CA MET A 1 -26.70 6.10 45.33
C MET A 1 -27.54 6.99 44.45
N ILE A 2 -27.15 7.19 43.19
CA ILE A 2 -28.00 7.54 42.03
C ILE A 2 -27.09 7.38 40.81
N ARG A 3 -27.44 6.45 39.93
CA ARG A 3 -26.77 6.14 38.68
C ARG A 3 -27.31 7.11 37.63
N PHE A 4 -26.43 7.86 36.96
CA PHE A 4 -26.79 8.54 35.71
C PHE A 4 -26.21 7.76 34.54
N PHE A 5 -27.14 7.13 33.81
CA PHE A 5 -26.99 6.68 32.43
C PHE A 5 -26.62 7.88 31.56
N ALA A 6 -25.52 7.77 30.80
CA ALA A 6 -25.29 8.59 29.61
C ALA A 6 -24.95 7.64 28.46
N PHE A 7 -25.99 7.31 27.71
CA PHE A 7 -25.98 6.71 26.40
C PHE A 7 -25.17 7.62 25.45
N VAL A 8 -24.03 7.15 24.94
CA VAL A 8 -23.38 7.78 23.79
C VAL A 8 -23.42 6.79 22.64
N LEU A 9 -24.52 6.86 21.89
CA LEU A 9 -24.64 6.30 20.56
C LEU A 9 -23.70 7.07 19.64
N PHE A 10 -22.46 6.61 19.51
CA PHE A 10 -21.64 6.97 18.35
C PHE A 10 -22.18 6.18 17.15
N PHE A 11 -23.13 6.79 16.45
CA PHE A 11 -23.35 6.49 15.04
C PHE A 11 -22.09 6.90 14.29
N ALA A 12 -21.18 5.94 14.10
CA ALA A 12 -20.17 6.04 13.07
C ALA A 12 -20.89 5.93 11.73
N THR A 13 -21.36 7.07 11.23
CA THR A 13 -21.61 7.28 9.81
C THR A 13 -20.27 7.15 9.10
N GLN A 14 -19.85 5.91 8.84
CA GLN A 14 -18.98 5.64 7.72
C GLN A 14 -19.83 5.90 6.49
N GLU A 15 -19.77 7.15 6.02
CA GLU A 15 -20.10 7.51 4.66
C GLU A 15 -19.33 6.55 3.76
N LEU A 16 -20.02 5.51 3.29
CA LEU A 16 -19.69 4.78 2.08
C LEU A 16 -19.64 5.85 0.99
N ILE A 17 -18.44 6.38 0.76
CA ILE A 17 -18.10 7.09 -0.46
C ILE A 17 -18.25 6.04 -1.56
N LEU A 18 -19.48 5.94 -2.09
CA LEU A 18 -19.72 5.42 -3.42
C LEU A 18 -18.95 6.35 -4.35
N CYS A 19 -17.69 6.01 -4.63
CA CYS A 19 -17.04 6.51 -5.82
C CYS A 19 -17.86 6.01 -7.00
N ASN A 20 -18.54 6.96 -7.66
CA ASN A 20 -19.02 6.79 -9.02
C ASN A 20 -17.87 6.20 -9.86
N ASN A 21 -18.20 5.24 -10.74
CA ASN A 21 -17.35 4.57 -11.73
C ASN A 21 -16.59 5.56 -12.65
N LEU A 22 -15.75 6.41 -12.08
CA LEU A 22 -14.84 7.26 -12.79
C LEU A 22 -13.76 6.34 -13.35
N PRO A 23 -13.49 6.39 -14.66
CA PRO A 23 -12.39 5.64 -15.22
C PRO A 23 -11.10 6.15 -14.57
N CYS A 24 -10.31 5.24 -14.01
CA CYS A 24 -8.98 5.60 -13.53
C CYS A 24 -8.07 5.95 -14.71
N ASP A 25 -7.20 6.93 -14.53
CA ASP A 25 -6.04 7.05 -15.39
C ASP A 25 -5.01 5.97 -15.06
N ALA A 26 -4.16 5.72 -16.04
CA ALA A 26 -3.08 4.80 -15.88
C ALA A 26 -2.06 5.27 -14.82
N SER A 27 -1.71 4.40 -13.87
CA SER A 27 -0.94 4.67 -12.64
C SER A 27 -1.71 5.33 -11.47
N ASP A 28 -3.01 5.56 -11.61
CA ASP A 28 -3.86 5.94 -10.47
C ASP A 28 -4.07 4.76 -9.52
N ILE A 29 -4.32 5.05 -8.24
CA ILE A 29 -4.71 4.05 -7.25
C ILE A 29 -6.18 3.71 -7.49
N ALA A 30 -6.42 2.48 -7.91
CA ALA A 30 -7.74 1.97 -8.26
C ALA A 30 -8.54 1.57 -7.04
N TYR A 31 -7.92 0.81 -6.15
CA TYR A 31 -8.51 0.36 -4.91
C TYR A 31 -7.42 0.02 -3.89
N GLU A 32 -7.83 -0.12 -2.64
CA GLU A 32 -7.01 -0.69 -1.58
C GLU A 32 -7.76 -1.82 -0.86
N GLU A 33 -7.01 -2.82 -0.41
CA GLU A 33 -7.48 -3.91 0.42
C GLU A 33 -6.89 -3.75 1.82
N ILE A 34 -7.75 -3.68 2.82
CA ILE A 34 -7.37 -3.59 4.23
C ILE A 34 -7.75 -4.91 4.89
N THR A 35 -6.77 -5.73 5.21
CA THR A 35 -6.96 -6.98 5.93
C THR A 35 -6.64 -6.77 7.41
N THR A 36 -7.62 -7.05 8.25
CA THR A 36 -7.50 -7.04 9.72
C THR A 36 -7.82 -8.44 10.27
N GLN A 37 -7.71 -8.64 11.58
CA GLN A 37 -8.21 -9.85 12.24
C GLN A 37 -9.72 -10.07 12.04
N ALA A 38 -10.50 -9.00 11.83
CA ALA A 38 -11.94 -9.07 11.64
C ALA A 38 -12.34 -9.44 10.20
N GLY A 39 -11.40 -9.41 9.25
CA GLY A 39 -11.62 -9.70 7.84
C GLY A 39 -10.95 -8.70 6.90
N THR A 40 -11.25 -8.83 5.61
CA THR A 40 -10.74 -7.97 4.54
C THR A 40 -11.83 -7.01 4.07
N GLN A 41 -11.49 -5.73 3.97
CA GLN A 41 -12.30 -4.68 3.37
C GLN A 41 -11.62 -4.21 2.07
N THR A 42 -12.40 -3.99 1.01
CA THR A 42 -11.92 -3.37 -0.23
C THR A 42 -12.54 -1.99 -0.38
N ASN A 43 -11.70 -0.97 -0.52
CA ASN A 43 -12.12 0.40 -0.82
C ASN A 43 -11.76 0.70 -2.29
N THR A 44 -12.77 0.74 -3.16
CA THR A 44 -12.59 1.10 -4.57
C THR A 44 -12.69 2.60 -4.77
N PHE A 45 -11.69 3.19 -5.42
CA PHE A 45 -11.59 4.63 -5.69
C PHE A 45 -11.99 4.99 -7.12
N CYS A 46 -11.64 4.14 -8.09
CA CYS A 46 -11.97 4.30 -9.51
C CYS A 46 -11.89 2.94 -10.24
N ASP A 47 -12.42 2.89 -11.45
CA ASP A 47 -12.42 1.67 -12.28
C ASP A 47 -11.26 1.68 -13.28
N CYS A 48 -10.31 0.75 -13.14
CA CYS A 48 -9.29 0.56 -14.18
C CYS A 48 -9.90 -0.08 -15.43
N GLN A 49 -9.64 0.53 -16.58
CA GLN A 49 -9.86 -0.11 -17.89
C GLN A 49 -8.73 -1.08 -18.28
N THR A 50 -7.66 -1.11 -17.49
CA THR A 50 -6.52 -2.02 -17.63
C THR A 50 -6.42 -2.95 -16.43
N GLU A 51 -5.56 -3.96 -16.50
CA GLU A 51 -5.23 -4.79 -15.34
C GLU A 51 -4.73 -3.92 -14.17
N THR A 52 -4.97 -4.35 -12.94
CA THR A 52 -4.36 -3.74 -11.76
C THR A 52 -3.08 -4.45 -11.36
N TYR A 53 -2.23 -3.76 -10.61
CA TYR A 53 -1.07 -4.36 -9.97
C TYR A 53 -0.95 -3.86 -8.54
N LYS A 54 -0.41 -4.70 -7.67
CA LYS A 54 -0.05 -4.32 -6.30
C LYS A 54 1.06 -3.26 -6.38
N PHE A 55 0.73 -2.02 -6.05
CA PHE A 55 1.66 -0.89 -6.02
C PHE A 55 2.34 -0.76 -4.67
N SER A 56 1.62 -1.05 -3.59
CA SER A 56 2.15 -0.91 -2.25
C SER A 56 1.56 -1.91 -1.27
N THR A 57 2.34 -2.29 -0.27
CA THR A 57 1.85 -3.03 0.91
C THR A 57 2.36 -2.35 2.17
N GLY A 58 1.41 -1.86 2.96
CA GLY A 58 1.54 -1.42 4.33
C GLY A 58 1.29 -2.59 5.28
N THR A 59 2.12 -2.76 6.31
CA THR A 59 1.81 -3.65 7.44
C THR A 59 2.03 -2.92 8.75
N SER A 60 1.04 -2.96 9.64
CA SER A 60 1.11 -2.36 10.97
C SER A 60 2.15 -3.06 11.85
N THR A 61 2.69 -2.36 12.85
CA THR A 61 3.71 -2.90 13.75
C THR A 61 3.24 -4.10 14.56
N ASP A 62 1.97 -4.12 14.95
CA ASP A 62 1.33 -5.26 15.63
C ASP A 62 1.04 -6.45 14.68
N LYS A 63 1.33 -6.29 13.38
CA LYS A 63 1.10 -7.27 12.30
C LYS A 63 -0.36 -7.70 12.17
N GLN A 64 -1.29 -6.92 12.70
CA GLN A 64 -2.72 -7.25 12.63
C GLN A 64 -3.41 -6.63 11.43
N THR A 65 -2.85 -5.56 10.88
CA THR A 65 -3.43 -4.84 9.74
C THR A 65 -2.45 -4.86 8.57
N THR A 66 -2.92 -5.36 7.43
CA THR A 66 -2.21 -5.26 6.16
C THR A 66 -3.03 -4.43 5.19
N THR A 67 -2.46 -3.37 4.65
CA THR A 67 -3.08 -2.54 3.62
C THR A 67 -2.36 -2.76 2.31
N VAL A 68 -3.06 -3.19 1.26
CA VAL A 68 -2.49 -3.36 -0.07
C VAL A 68 -3.14 -2.36 -1.01
N LYS A 69 -2.34 -1.50 -1.66
CA LYS A 69 -2.84 -0.53 -2.64
C LYS A 69 -2.57 -1.02 -4.04
N TYR A 70 -3.59 -0.96 -4.89
CA TYR A 70 -3.52 -1.40 -6.27
C TYR A 70 -3.66 -0.22 -7.21
N LYS A 71 -2.82 -0.19 -8.24
CA LYS A 71 -2.85 0.83 -9.29
C LYS A 71 -3.25 0.25 -10.64
N CYS A 72 -3.78 1.08 -11.53
CA CYS A 72 -4.00 0.69 -12.92
C CYS A 72 -2.66 0.53 -13.65
N LYS A 73 -2.51 -0.58 -14.37
CA LYS A 73 -1.28 -0.97 -15.04
C LYS A 73 -0.89 0.04 -16.12
N LYS A 74 0.17 0.78 -15.82
CA LYS A 74 1.11 1.45 -16.75
C LYS A 74 2.50 1.49 -16.12
N ILE A 75 2.87 0.39 -15.46
CA ILE A 75 4.25 0.25 -15.03
C ILE A 75 5.11 0.05 -16.28
N ARG A 76 6.04 0.97 -16.49
CA ARG A 76 7.10 0.81 -17.48
C ARG A 76 8.09 -0.26 -17.01
N ALA A 77 8.68 -0.98 -17.95
CA ALA A 77 9.85 -1.80 -17.66
C ALA A 77 10.93 -0.95 -16.96
N CYS A 78 11.64 -1.51 -15.99
CA CYS A 78 12.74 -0.83 -15.35
C CYS A 78 13.83 -0.51 -16.38
N VAL A 79 14.33 0.72 -16.32
CA VAL A 79 15.60 1.06 -16.99
C VAL A 79 16.74 0.41 -16.19
N TYR A 80 17.84 0.09 -16.86
CA TYR A 80 19.02 -0.48 -16.20
C TYR A 80 19.43 0.34 -14.97
N ALA A 81 19.63 -0.35 -13.84
CA ALA A 81 19.95 0.23 -12.52
C ALA A 81 18.90 1.22 -11.94
N GLN A 82 17.70 1.30 -12.52
CA GLN A 82 16.60 2.05 -11.92
C GLN A 82 16.09 1.30 -10.67
N LYS A 83 15.73 2.06 -9.63
CA LYS A 83 15.01 1.53 -8.47
C LYS A 83 13.68 0.91 -8.91
N CYS A 84 13.54 -0.39 -8.69
CA CYS A 84 12.33 -1.14 -8.95
C CYS A 84 11.32 -1.01 -7.82
N GLY A 85 11.79 -0.78 -6.59
CA GLY A 85 10.95 -0.54 -5.43
C GLY A 85 11.68 0.10 -4.26
N SER A 86 10.93 0.35 -3.20
CA SER A 86 11.45 0.77 -1.89
C SER A 86 10.63 0.20 -0.75
N LEU A 87 11.26 -0.01 0.40
CA LEU A 87 10.62 -0.37 1.65
C LEU A 87 10.93 0.73 2.68
N ASP A 88 9.87 1.40 3.14
CA ASP A 88 9.94 2.38 4.20
C ASP A 88 9.56 1.70 5.52
N VAL A 89 10.50 1.56 6.45
CA VAL A 89 10.29 0.99 7.78
C VAL A 89 10.14 2.13 8.77
N LYS A 90 8.90 2.38 9.22
CA LYS A 90 8.55 3.38 10.24
C LYS A 90 8.18 2.68 11.56
N PRO A 91 8.15 3.40 12.69
CA PRO A 91 7.77 2.81 13.98
C PRO A 91 6.39 2.14 13.99
N GLU A 92 5.44 2.65 13.19
CA GLU A 92 4.03 2.21 13.19
C GLU A 92 3.63 1.40 11.94
N GLU A 93 4.41 1.50 10.86
CA GLU A 93 4.03 0.94 9.57
C GLU A 93 5.27 0.66 8.70
N ASN A 94 5.25 -0.49 8.03
CA ASN A 94 6.18 -0.80 6.94
C ASN A 94 5.48 -0.63 5.60
N VAL A 95 6.00 0.21 4.71
CA VAL A 95 5.41 0.47 3.39
C VAL A 95 6.35 0.02 2.28
N LEU A 96 6.01 -1.07 1.60
CA LEU A 96 6.65 -1.47 0.35
C LEU A 96 6.02 -0.69 -0.81
N SER A 97 6.81 -0.18 -1.75
CA SER A 97 6.38 0.55 -2.95
C SER A 97 7.06 -0.02 -4.19
N THR A 98 6.32 -0.22 -5.28
CA THR A 98 6.84 -0.69 -6.58
C THR A 98 6.78 0.41 -7.64
N PHE A 99 7.89 0.66 -8.33
CA PHE A 99 8.05 1.77 -9.29
C PHE A 99 8.12 1.32 -10.75
N CYS A 100 8.75 0.18 -11.01
CA CYS A 100 8.90 -0.37 -12.34
C CYS A 100 8.89 -1.91 -12.30
N THR A 101 8.66 -2.55 -13.44
CA THR A 101 8.67 -4.01 -13.57
C THR A 101 10.04 -4.45 -14.05
N CYS A 102 10.68 -5.36 -13.32
CA CYS A 102 11.96 -5.93 -13.72
C CYS A 102 11.82 -6.75 -15.01
N ALA A 103 12.91 -6.85 -15.76
CA ALA A 103 12.94 -7.68 -16.96
C ALA A 103 12.77 -9.16 -16.61
N ASP A 104 12.40 -9.98 -17.59
CA ASP A 104 12.27 -11.43 -17.41
C ASP A 104 13.56 -12.03 -16.83
N GLY A 105 13.41 -12.81 -15.75
CA GLY A 105 14.52 -13.44 -15.04
C GLY A 105 15.15 -12.58 -13.94
N GLN A 106 14.80 -11.29 -13.84
CA GLN A 106 15.22 -10.43 -12.74
C GLN A 106 14.18 -10.35 -11.63
N VAL A 107 14.64 -10.11 -10.41
CA VAL A 107 13.82 -9.97 -9.22
C VAL A 107 13.95 -8.57 -8.64
N CYS A 108 12.81 -7.99 -8.26
CA CYS A 108 12.80 -6.82 -7.38
C CYS A 108 12.68 -7.31 -5.95
N HIS A 109 13.76 -7.25 -5.18
CA HIS A 109 13.73 -7.63 -3.79
C HIS A 109 12.86 -6.67 -2.95
N ASP A 110 12.41 -7.14 -1.78
CA ASP A 110 11.54 -6.39 -0.89
C ASP A 110 11.91 -6.50 0.60
N THR A 111 13.02 -7.17 0.93
CA THR A 111 13.51 -7.28 2.31
C THR A 111 14.81 -6.49 2.53
N PRO A 112 15.03 -5.92 3.72
CA PRO A 112 16.21 -5.11 4.03
C PRO A 112 17.57 -5.79 3.73
N GLU A 113 17.63 -7.12 3.75
CA GLU A 113 18.83 -7.92 3.51
C GLU A 113 19.37 -7.79 2.08
N TYR A 114 18.49 -7.47 1.12
CA TYR A 114 18.83 -7.30 -0.29
C TYR A 114 18.75 -5.82 -0.73
N ALA A 115 18.74 -4.88 0.21
CA ALA A 115 18.66 -3.46 -0.12
C ALA A 115 19.96 -2.95 -0.76
N ASP A 116 19.87 -2.42 -1.98
CA ASP A 116 21.00 -1.77 -2.66
C ASP A 116 21.42 -0.46 -1.98
N GLU A 117 20.46 0.21 -1.36
CA GLU A 117 20.69 1.43 -0.60
C GLU A 117 19.80 1.46 0.62
N THR A 118 20.39 1.83 1.77
CA THR A 118 19.66 2.11 3.01
C THR A 118 19.94 3.53 3.48
N ARG A 119 18.90 4.29 3.78
CA ARG A 119 18.99 5.64 4.37
C ARG A 119 18.12 5.73 5.62
N THR A 120 18.51 6.57 6.57
CA THR A 120 17.71 6.85 7.77
C THR A 120 17.36 8.33 7.81
N PHE A 121 16.08 8.65 7.95
CA PHE A 121 15.61 10.02 8.19
C PHE A 121 14.66 10.03 9.38
N GLY A 122 15.11 10.62 10.49
CA GLY A 122 14.42 10.50 11.78
C GLY A 122 14.31 9.03 12.19
N ASP A 123 13.09 8.60 12.53
CA ASP A 123 12.81 7.22 12.93
C ASP A 123 12.47 6.29 11.75
N THR A 124 12.57 6.78 10.51
CA THR A 124 12.27 5.98 9.32
C THR A 124 13.54 5.46 8.65
N LYS A 125 13.60 4.16 8.40
CA LYS A 125 14.61 3.54 7.53
C LYS A 125 14.02 3.31 6.14
N TYR A 126 14.72 3.76 5.12
CA TYR A 126 14.34 3.64 3.73
C TYR A 126 15.30 2.67 3.06
N HIS A 127 14.78 1.54 2.59
CA HIS A 127 15.50 0.56 1.79
C HIS A 127 15.09 0.73 0.33
N SER A 128 16.04 0.82 -0.58
CA SER A 128 15.78 0.88 -2.03
C SER A 128 16.29 -0.39 -2.70
N PHE A 129 15.57 -0.84 -3.72
CA PHE A 129 15.88 -2.06 -4.46
C PHE A 129 15.98 -1.73 -5.95
N VAL A 130 17.00 -2.27 -6.62
CA VAL A 130 17.09 -2.35 -8.08
C VAL A 130 16.82 -3.79 -8.52
N CYS A 131 16.51 -3.97 -9.81
CA CYS A 131 16.36 -5.30 -10.38
C CYS A 131 17.69 -6.02 -10.43
N THR A 132 17.73 -7.26 -9.95
CA THR A 132 18.90 -8.16 -10.03
C THR A 132 18.55 -9.45 -10.72
#